data_AF-A0A924IVH5-F1
#
_entry.id   AF-A0A924IVH5-F1
#
_cell.length_a   1.000
_cell.length_b   1.000
_cell.length_c   1.000
_cell.angle_alpha   90.00
_cell.angle_beta   90.00
_cell.angle_gamma   90.00
#
_symmetry.space_group_name_H-M   'P 1'
#
loop_
_entity.id
_entity.type
_entity.pdbx_description
1 polymer ?
#
loop_
_entity_poly.entity_id
_entity_poly.type
_entity_poly.pdbx_seq_one_letter_code
_entity_poly.pdbx_strand_id
1 'polypeptide(L)' 'MEKIKFIDLFCGIGGFRVAMDESCHENMIIPECVFSSDIDKFCQDSYEMNFGHRPTGDITKVDPRSIPEHDIL' A
#
# COMPACT_ATOMS: atom_id res chain seq x y z
N MET A 1 -15.84 -13.90 -0.39
CA MET A 1 -14.38 -14.09 -0.32
C MET A 1 -13.89 -13.28 0.86
N GLU A 2 -12.94 -13.83 1.62
CA GLU A 2 -12.31 -13.13 2.74
C GLU A 2 -11.55 -11.91 2.23
N LYS A 3 -11.43 -10.85 3.03
CA LYS A 3 -10.77 -9.60 2.66
C LYS A 3 -9.63 -9.34 3.63
N ILE A 4 -8.45 -9.03 3.11
CA ILE A 4 -7.27 -8.64 3.89
C ILE A 4 -6.93 -7.19 3.56
N LYS A 5 -6.80 -6.39 4.60
CA LYS A 5 -6.30 -5.02 4.52
C LYS A 5 -4.81 -5.00 4.80
N PHE A 6 -4.06 -4.30 3.97
CA PHE A 6 -2.64 -4.10 4.19
C PHE A 6 -2.24 -2.64 4.03
N ILE A 7 -1.08 -2.31 4.56
CA ILE A 7 -0.41 -1.04 4.27
C ILE A 7 0.90 -1.31 3.54
N ASP A 8 1.34 -0.36 2.74
CA ASP A 8 2.54 -0.47 1.91
C ASP A 8 3.51 0.65 2.31
N LEU A 9 4.32 0.40 3.35
CA LEU A 9 5.31 1.34 3.84
C LEU A 9 6.61 1.21 3.05
N PHE A 10 7.25 2.34 2.75
CA PHE A 10 8.42 2.39 1.88
C PHE A 10 8.11 1.76 0.52
N CYS A 11 6.93 2.11 -0.03
CA CYS A 11 6.31 1.35 -1.11
C CYS A 11 7.09 1.36 -2.42
N GLY A 12 8.02 2.31 -2.61
CA GLY A 12 8.74 2.51 -3.85
C GLY A 12 7.76 2.61 -5.02
N ILE A 13 7.93 1.73 -6.00
CA ILE A 13 7.04 1.61 -7.17
C ILE A 13 5.93 0.55 -7.00
N GLY A 14 5.78 -0.06 -5.81
CA GLY A 14 4.69 -0.97 -5.45
C GLY A 14 4.97 -2.46 -5.65
N GLY A 15 6.22 -2.91 -5.47
CA GLY A 15 6.54 -4.34 -5.52
C GLY A 15 5.78 -5.17 -4.48
N PHE A 16 5.64 -4.65 -3.25
CA PHE A 16 4.87 -5.32 -2.19
C PHE A 16 3.37 -5.35 -2.50
N ARG A 17 2.80 -4.23 -2.97
CA ARG A 17 1.41 -4.16 -3.47
C ARG A 17 1.12 -5.26 -4.50
N VAL A 18 1.97 -5.41 -5.52
CA VAL A 18 1.79 -6.44 -6.57
C VAL A 18 1.86 -7.84 -5.97
N ALA A 19 2.83 -8.13 -5.11
CA ALA A 19 2.95 -9.42 -4.47
C ALA A 19 1.74 -9.77 -3.58
N MET A 20 1.21 -8.78 -2.85
CA MET A 20 -0.02 -8.92 -2.07
C MET A 20 -1.22 -9.20 -2.97
N ASP A 21 -1.35 -8.45 -4.07
CA ASP A 21 -2.46 -8.61 -5.01
C ASP A 21 -2.43 -10.01 -5.66
N GLU A 22 -1.27 -10.46 -6.15
CA GLU A 22 -1.07 -11.79 -6.73
C GLU A 22 -1.32 -12.92 -5.73
N SER A 23 -0.69 -12.85 -4.56
CA SER A 23 -0.82 -13.90 -3.54
C SER A 23 -2.26 -14.02 -3.02
N CYS A 24 -2.95 -12.90 -2.80
CA CYS A 24 -4.36 -12.94 -2.39
C CYS A 24 -5.25 -13.51 -3.48
N HIS A 25 -5.05 -13.12 -4.75
CA HIS A 25 -5.81 -13.67 -5.86
C HIS A 25 -5.64 -15.19 -6.01
N GLU A 26 -4.41 -15.71 -5.88
CA GLU A 26 -4.13 -17.15 -5.92
C GLU A 26 -4.85 -17.93 -4.80
N ASN A 27 -5.06 -17.28 -3.65
CA ASN A 27 -5.70 -17.88 -2.48
C ASN A 27 -7.19 -17.54 -2.34
N MET A 28 -7.82 -16.95 -3.37
CA MET A 28 -9.23 -16.52 -3.35
C MET A 28 -9.57 -15.52 -2.22
N ILE A 29 -8.61 -14.66 -1.88
CA ILE A 29 -8.74 -13.57 -0.91
C ILE A 29 -8.81 -12.25 -1.68
N ILE A 30 -9.56 -11.28 -1.17
CA ILE A 30 -9.64 -9.92 -1.70
C ILE A 30 -8.59 -9.04 -1.00
N PRO A 31 -7.53 -8.61 -1.70
CA PRO A 31 -6.56 -7.66 -1.16
C PRO A 31 -7.11 -6.23 -1.17
N GLU A 32 -6.81 -5.45 -0.14
CA GLU A 32 -7.08 -4.01 -0.09
C GLU A 32 -5.90 -3.29 0.56
N CYS A 33 -5.07 -2.57 -0.21
CA CYS A 33 -4.15 -1.63 0.42
C CYS A 33 -4.88 -0.34 0.80
N VAL A 34 -4.90 -0.08 2.11
CA VAL A 34 -5.63 1.02 2.75
C VAL A 34 -4.73 2.22 3.04
N PHE A 35 -3.41 2.05 2.90
CA PHE A 35 -2.42 3.11 3.08
C PHE A 35 -1.12 2.77 2.35
N SER A 36 -0.44 3.78 1.83
CA SER A 36 0.89 3.66 1.24
C SER A 36 1.73 4.90 1.55
N SER A 37 3.05 4.73 1.69
CA SER A 37 3.97 5.83 2.00
C SER A 37 5.34 5.62 1.38
N ASP A 38 5.83 6.61 0.65
CA ASP A 38 7.22 6.70 0.21
C ASP A 38 7.67 8.16 0.18
N ILE A 39 8.89 8.46 0.63
CA ILE A 39 9.41 9.83 0.69
C ILE A 39 9.86 10.34 -0.69
N ASP A 40 10.17 9.45 -1.63
CA ASP A 40 10.63 9.81 -2.97
C ASP A 40 9.47 10.17 -3.89
N LYS A 41 9.56 11.34 -4.53
CA LYS A 41 8.49 11.87 -5.38
C LYS A 41 8.33 11.10 -6.69
N PHE A 42 9.42 10.58 -7.27
CA PHE A 42 9.36 9.84 -8.53
C PHE A 42 8.78 8.42 -8.31
N CYS A 43 9.07 7.81 -7.15
CA CYS A 43 8.39 6.61 -6.69
C CYS A 43 6.89 6.87 -6.52
N GLN A 44 6.50 7.95 -5.84
CA GLN A 44 5.08 8.32 -5.72
C GLN A 44 4.39 8.51 -7.07
N ASP A 45 5.02 9.19 -8.03
CA ASP A 45 4.46 9.41 -9.36
C ASP A 45 4.25 8.07 -10.10
N SER A 46 5.24 7.18 -10.02
CA SER A 46 5.15 5.84 -10.61
C SER A 46 4.05 4.99 -9.94
N TYR A 47 3.96 5.05 -8.61
CA TYR A 47 2.95 4.34 -7.83
C TYR A 47 1.54 4.83 -8.17
N GLU A 48 1.34 6.14 -8.20
CA GLU A 48 0.06 6.78 -8.55
C GLU A 48 -0.40 6.42 -9.98
N MET A 49 0.54 6.38 -10.93
CA MET A 49 0.24 5.98 -12.31
C MET A 49 -0.24 4.53 -12.43
N ASN A 50 0.24 3.63 -11.57
CA ASN A 50 -0.13 2.21 -11.60
C ASN A 50 -1.37 1.88 -10.74
N PHE A 51 -1.53 2.54 -9.59
CA PHE A 51 -2.54 2.17 -8.59
C PHE A 51 -3.61 3.25 -8.33
N GLY A 52 -3.54 4.38 -9.04
CA GLY A 52 -4.56 5.43 -9.00
C GLY A 52 -4.62 6.23 -7.70
N HIS A 53 -3.65 6.06 -6.80
CA HIS A 53 -3.54 6.85 -5.57
C HIS A 53 -2.09 7.19 -5.26
N ARG A 54 -1.87 8.40 -4.76
CA ARG A 54 -0.54 8.89 -4.41
C ARG A 54 -0.15 8.46 -2.99
N PRO A 55 1.05 7.88 -2.78
CA PRO A 55 1.55 7.60 -1.44
C PRO A 55 1.71 8.86 -0.59
N THR A 56 1.55 8.71 0.73
CA THR A 56 1.42 9.82 1.70
C THR A 56 2.68 10.68 1.83
N GLY A 57 3.86 10.14 1.52
CA GLY A 57 5.13 10.85 1.64
C GLY A 57 6.01 10.37 2.79
N ASP A 58 6.55 11.33 3.54
CA ASP A 58 7.44 11.11 4.68
C ASP A 58 6.66 10.54 5.89
N ILE A 59 6.79 9.23 6.11
CA ILE A 59 6.08 8.50 7.18
C ILE A 59 6.37 9.05 8.57
N THR A 60 7.52 9.71 8.78
CA THR A 60 7.89 10.29 10.09
C THR A 60 7.01 11.48 10.48
N LYS A 61 6.23 12.02 9.54
CA LYS A 61 5.32 13.15 9.73
C LYS A 61 3.85 12.73 9.86
N VAL A 62 3.55 11.44 9.74
CA VAL A 62 2.19 10.90 9.83
C VAL A 62 1.88 10.55 11.28
N ASP A 63 0.71 10.97 11.81
CA ASP A 63 0.24 10.49 13.11
C ASP A 63 -0.10 8.99 12.99
N PRO A 64 0.56 8.09 13.73
CA PRO A 64 0.28 6.66 13.62
C PRO A 64 -1.19 6.29 13.86
N ARG A 65 -1.92 7.10 14.64
CA ARG A 65 -3.36 6.89 14.92
C ARG A 65 -4.26 7.24 13.73
N SER A 66 -3.72 7.93 12.72
CA SER A 66 -4.44 8.27 11.49
C SER A 66 -4.29 7.20 10.40
N ILE A 67 -3.35 6.26 10.56
CA ILE A 67 -3.17 5.13 9.64
C ILE A 67 -4.38 4.19 9.82
N PRO A 68 -5.12 3.84 8.75
CA PRO A 68 -6.26 2.93 8.84
C PRO A 68 -5.89 1.57 9.45
N GLU A 69 -6.85 0.94 10.14
CA GLU A 69 -6.69 -0.44 10.60
C GLU A 69 -6.38 -1.38 9.44
N HIS A 70 -5.41 -2.26 9.67
CA HIS A 70 -4.86 -3.18 8.70
C HIS A 70 -4.47 -4.50 9.39
N ASP A 71 -4.47 -5.57 8.61
CA ASP A 71 -4.11 -6.91 9.05
C ASP A 71 -2.61 -7.17 8.84
N ILE A 72 -2.01 -6.52 7.83
CA ILE A 72 -0.62 -6.71 7.41
C ILE A 72 0.06 -5.35 7.19
N LEU A 73 1.32 -5.25 7.61
CA LEU A 73 2.23 -4.13 7.40
C LEU A 73 3.40 -4.55 6.54
#